data_AF-A0A5B0PUQ7-F1
#
_entry.id   AF-A0A5B0PUQ7-F1
#
_cell.length_a   1.000
_cell.length_b   1.000
_cell.length_c   1.000
_cell.angle_alpha   90.00
_cell.angle_beta   90.00
_cell.angle_gamma   90.00
#
_symmetry.space_group_name_H-M   'P 1'
#
loop_
_entity.id
_entity.type
_entity.pdbx_description
1 polymer ?
#
loop_
_entity_poly.entity_id
_entity_poly.type
_entity_poly.pdbx_seq_one_letter_code
_entity_poly.pdbx_strand_id
1 'polypeptide(L)'
;MESANVDTYDDIFQSLLDIASSMEQQRKFAREFPGEHDILIGQDAPRRRLQLLLWHSKSELYTHAVELFAERQPLYRGTHIGTTLSTRIIAAIERRKSPIETAIRKYNEYRHEYLALLSPDEDQPNIPEMTYRTFVNLSLDDAFWQDVYLYHSQAPWAVNSDVRSGIHAMLITKRVEEEIGMIQHEFESALSWAVNHHVAIKAKISILENFLSEAELSEDDEEVEANDTAGGILTSISLGDCGNSVKAELSLYILKNHLTKHEALLNTWSADALSLWEQLYGNGPQTHEWFRLISTLASTEAVHTMGTEHPEQEVINDNEGVDIDEEGEEVDPGELLNHLHVN
;
A
#
# COMPACT_ATOMS: atom_id res chain seq x y z
N MET A 1 49.06 -37.19 -15.44
CA MET A 1 47.90 -36.60 -16.14
C MET A 1 47.07 -35.92 -15.05
N GLU A 2 47.35 -34.65 -14.80
CA GLU A 2 46.63 -33.83 -13.83
C GLU A 2 45.26 -33.46 -14.43
N SER A 3 44.21 -33.83 -13.71
CA SER A 3 42.84 -33.38 -13.96
C SER A 3 42.76 -31.89 -13.63
N ALA A 4 42.73 -31.05 -14.67
CA ALA A 4 42.43 -29.63 -14.51
C ALA A 4 41.03 -29.47 -13.91
N ASN A 5 40.96 -28.65 -12.86
CA ASN A 5 39.82 -28.44 -11.98
C ASN A 5 38.65 -27.78 -12.75
N VAL A 6 37.57 -28.52 -12.97
CA VAL A 6 36.39 -28.07 -13.75
C VAL A 6 35.68 -26.91 -13.03
N ASP A 7 35.71 -26.86 -11.70
CA ASP A 7 35.07 -25.82 -10.88
C ASP A 7 35.71 -24.43 -11.09
N THR A 8 37.01 -24.36 -11.41
CA THR A 8 37.71 -23.08 -11.62
C THR A 8 37.32 -22.42 -12.94
N TYR A 9 36.94 -23.20 -13.95
CA TYR A 9 36.50 -22.66 -15.23
C TYR A 9 35.08 -22.09 -15.16
N ASP A 10 34.19 -22.72 -14.38
CA ASP A 10 32.83 -22.23 -14.17
C ASP A 10 32.82 -20.92 -13.36
N ASP A 11 33.68 -20.78 -12.35
CA ASP A 11 33.85 -19.51 -11.61
C ASP A 11 34.39 -18.38 -12.51
N ILE A 12 35.34 -18.69 -13.40
CA ILE A 12 35.87 -17.71 -14.37
C ILE A 12 34.80 -17.32 -15.39
N PHE A 13 34.01 -18.29 -15.87
CA PHE A 13 32.93 -18.02 -16.81
C PHE A 13 31.80 -17.21 -16.19
N GLN A 14 31.42 -17.53 -14.95
CA GLN A 14 30.42 -16.79 -14.20
C GLN A 14 30.91 -15.37 -13.89
N SER A 15 32.18 -15.22 -13.51
CA SER A 15 32.82 -13.90 -13.36
C SER A 15 32.80 -13.11 -14.67
N LEU A 16 33.11 -13.73 -15.82
CA LEU A 16 33.07 -13.08 -17.13
C LEU A 16 31.64 -12.72 -17.58
N LEU A 17 30.66 -13.52 -17.21
CA LEU A 17 29.24 -13.28 -17.51
C LEU A 17 28.68 -12.15 -16.65
N ASP A 18 29.02 -12.13 -15.35
CA ASP A 18 28.75 -11.02 -14.43
C ASP A 18 29.46 -9.74 -14.91
N ILE A 19 30.70 -9.83 -15.41
CA ILE A 19 31.44 -8.71 -16.01
C ILE A 19 30.73 -8.20 -17.27
N ALA A 20 30.25 -9.08 -18.15
CA ALA A 20 29.60 -8.69 -19.39
C ALA A 20 28.23 -8.03 -19.15
N SER A 21 27.43 -8.60 -18.25
CA SER A 21 26.14 -8.03 -17.84
C SER A 21 26.34 -6.70 -17.10
N SER A 22 27.31 -6.63 -16.19
CA SER A 22 27.69 -5.40 -15.49
C SER A 22 28.22 -4.33 -16.43
N MET A 23 29.09 -4.65 -17.41
CA MET A 23 29.59 -3.67 -18.38
C MET A 23 28.48 -3.10 -19.27
N GLU A 24 27.50 -3.91 -19.65
CA GLU A 24 26.39 -3.46 -20.49
C GLU A 24 25.39 -2.60 -19.70
N GLN A 25 25.13 -2.95 -18.44
CA GLN A 25 24.37 -2.13 -17.50
C GLN A 25 25.11 -0.83 -17.16
N GLN A 26 26.41 -0.88 -16.90
CA GLN A 26 27.28 0.28 -16.66
C GLN A 26 27.34 1.19 -17.89
N ARG A 27 27.41 0.65 -19.11
CA ARG A 27 27.38 1.45 -20.35
C ARG A 27 26.03 2.12 -20.60
N LYS A 28 24.92 1.46 -20.25
CA LYS A 28 23.59 2.09 -20.28
C LYS A 28 23.51 3.21 -19.22
N PHE A 29 23.92 2.91 -17.99
CA PHE A 29 23.91 3.84 -16.87
C PHE A 29 24.85 5.05 -17.09
N ALA A 30 26.04 4.83 -17.68
CA ALA A 30 26.99 5.89 -18.03
C ALA A 30 26.55 6.78 -19.20
N ARG A 31 25.62 6.31 -20.05
CA ARG A 31 24.98 7.16 -21.08
C ARG A 31 23.89 8.07 -20.49
N GLU A 32 23.34 7.68 -19.34
CA GLU A 32 22.26 8.41 -18.65
C GLU A 32 22.80 9.51 -17.71
N PHE A 33 24.08 9.45 -17.31
CA PHE A 33 24.73 10.48 -16.48
C PHE A 33 25.62 11.44 -17.31
N PRO A 34 25.48 12.78 -17.16
CA PRO A 34 26.35 13.75 -17.81
C PRO A 34 27.62 13.96 -16.96
N GLY A 35 28.67 13.18 -17.24
CA GLY A 35 30.00 13.45 -16.71
C GLY A 35 30.91 12.24 -16.80
N GLU A 36 31.88 12.27 -17.73
CA GLU A 36 33.03 11.37 -17.66
C GLU A 36 33.72 11.56 -16.31
N HIS A 37 33.86 10.45 -15.56
CA HIS A 37 34.38 10.45 -14.20
C HIS A 37 35.87 10.81 -14.17
N ASP A 38 36.23 12.05 -13.83
CA ASP A 38 37.61 12.53 -13.68
C ASP A 38 38.49 11.64 -12.77
N ILE A 39 37.91 10.91 -11.81
CA ILE A 39 38.61 9.97 -10.90
C ILE A 39 39.28 8.82 -11.65
N LEU A 40 38.62 8.36 -12.71
CA LEU A 40 39.07 7.21 -13.46
C LEU A 40 40.10 7.65 -14.51
N ILE A 41 40.23 8.95 -14.78
CA ILE A 41 41.17 9.49 -15.77
C ILE A 41 42.58 9.46 -15.17
N GLY A 42 43.49 8.71 -15.80
CA GLY A 42 44.90 8.61 -15.38
C GLY A 42 45.23 7.48 -14.39
N GLN A 43 44.23 6.74 -13.88
CA GLN A 43 44.48 5.57 -13.04
C GLN A 43 44.84 4.32 -13.85
N ASP A 44 45.68 3.45 -13.26
CA ASP A 44 46.04 2.14 -13.79
C ASP A 44 44.80 1.24 -13.95
N ALA A 45 44.77 0.47 -15.04
CA ALA A 45 43.63 -0.36 -15.43
C ALA A 45 43.13 -1.35 -14.34
N PRO A 46 43.99 -2.08 -13.59
CA PRO A 46 43.56 -2.97 -12.51
C PRO A 46 42.92 -2.22 -11.34
N ARG A 47 43.45 -1.05 -10.95
CA ARG A 47 42.90 -0.23 -9.86
C ARG A 47 41.50 0.26 -10.20
N ARG A 48 41.33 0.80 -11.42
CA ARG A 48 40.02 1.23 -11.95
C ARG A 48 39.00 0.10 -11.96
N ARG A 49 39.42 -1.10 -12.41
CA ARG A 49 38.56 -2.29 -12.44
C ARG A 49 38.06 -2.65 -11.05
N LEU A 50 38.95 -2.72 -10.06
CA LEU A 50 38.57 -3.10 -8.69
C LEU A 50 37.69 -2.04 -8.01
N GLN A 51 37.93 -0.77 -8.28
CA GLN A 51 37.07 0.31 -7.80
C GLN A 51 35.63 0.18 -8.33
N LEU A 52 35.47 -0.20 -9.61
CA LEU A 52 34.16 -0.45 -10.22
C LEU A 52 33.48 -1.72 -9.66
N LEU A 53 34.23 -2.79 -9.42
CA LEU A 53 33.70 -4.02 -8.80
C LEU A 53 33.25 -3.79 -7.35
N LEU A 54 34.04 -3.02 -6.59
CA LEU A 54 33.68 -2.61 -5.23
C LEU A 54 32.42 -1.73 -5.24
N TRP A 55 32.31 -0.80 -6.19
CA TRP A 55 31.10 -0.01 -6.36
C TRP A 55 29.88 -0.87 -6.68
N HIS A 56 30.00 -1.77 -7.65
CA HIS A 56 28.91 -2.65 -8.06
C HIS A 56 28.41 -3.53 -6.91
N SER A 57 29.33 -4.22 -6.23
CA SER A 57 28.98 -5.04 -5.07
C SER A 57 28.34 -4.23 -3.95
N LYS A 58 28.75 -2.98 -3.73
CA LYS A 58 28.11 -2.10 -2.77
C LYS A 58 26.71 -1.64 -3.20
N SER A 59 26.48 -1.37 -4.48
CA SER A 59 25.15 -1.07 -5.01
C SER A 59 24.21 -2.28 -4.89
N GLU A 60 24.73 -3.48 -5.11
CA GLU A 60 24.01 -4.74 -4.89
C GLU A 60 23.63 -4.89 -3.41
N LEU A 61 24.55 -4.60 -2.49
CA LEU A 61 24.26 -4.55 -1.05
C LEU A 61 23.18 -3.51 -0.71
N TYR A 62 23.21 -2.31 -1.31
CA TYR A 62 22.19 -1.29 -1.06
C TYR A 62 20.80 -1.75 -1.52
N THR A 63 20.74 -2.43 -2.66
CA THR A 63 19.49 -3.03 -3.17
C THR A 63 18.91 -3.99 -2.14
N HIS A 64 19.74 -4.90 -1.61
CA HIS A 64 19.32 -5.80 -0.55
C HIS A 64 18.93 -5.10 0.75
N ALA A 65 19.57 -3.98 1.10
CA ALA A 65 19.22 -3.20 2.28
C ALA A 65 17.83 -2.57 2.15
N VAL A 66 17.50 -2.02 0.97
CA VAL A 66 16.16 -1.49 0.66
C VAL A 66 15.10 -2.58 0.71
N GLU A 67 15.37 -3.75 0.15
CA GLU A 67 14.46 -4.88 0.18
C GLU A 67 14.21 -5.40 1.60
N LEU A 68 15.27 -5.56 2.39
CA LEU A 68 15.18 -5.96 3.79
C LEU A 68 14.40 -4.93 4.61
N PHE A 69 14.63 -3.64 4.36
CA PHE A 69 13.87 -2.56 5.00
C PHE A 69 12.38 -2.62 4.63
N ALA A 70 12.05 -2.84 3.35
CA ALA A 70 10.69 -2.99 2.86
C ALA A 70 9.95 -4.17 3.52
N GLU A 71 10.62 -5.30 3.73
CA GLU A 71 10.04 -6.46 4.40
C GLU A 71 9.78 -6.23 5.89
N ARG A 72 10.58 -5.36 6.52
CA ARG A 72 10.38 -4.94 7.92
C ARG A 72 9.36 -3.83 8.08
N GLN A 73 9.03 -3.08 7.03
CA GLN A 73 8.06 -1.96 7.08
C GLN A 73 6.75 -2.29 7.79
N PRO A 74 6.12 -3.46 7.57
CA PRO A 74 4.87 -3.80 8.26
C PRO A 74 5.02 -3.81 9.79
N LEU A 75 6.19 -4.18 10.32
CA LEU A 75 6.46 -4.24 11.77
C LEU A 75 6.43 -2.85 12.42
N TYR A 76 6.74 -1.79 11.68
CA TYR A 76 6.81 -0.43 12.20
C TYR A 76 5.46 0.30 12.18
N ARG A 77 4.41 -0.28 11.60
CA ARG A 77 3.07 0.36 11.52
C ARG A 77 2.31 0.38 12.84
N GLY A 78 2.83 -0.26 13.90
CA GLY A 78 2.29 -0.17 15.26
C GLY A 78 0.94 -0.85 15.48
N THR A 79 0.38 -1.51 14.46
CA THR A 79 -0.80 -2.37 14.59
C THR A 79 -0.35 -3.77 15.03
N HIS A 80 -1.10 -4.43 15.92
CA HIS A 80 -0.85 -5.83 16.25
C HIS A 80 -0.91 -6.66 14.96
N ILE A 81 0.16 -7.43 14.72
CA ILE A 81 0.31 -8.23 13.51
C ILE A 81 -0.05 -9.66 13.89
N GLY A 82 -1.10 -10.20 13.25
CA GLY A 82 -1.48 -11.60 13.46
C GLY A 82 -0.33 -12.58 13.14
N THR A 83 -0.33 -13.74 13.78
CA THR A 83 0.68 -14.82 13.65
C THR A 83 1.05 -15.14 12.20
N THR A 84 0.06 -15.15 11.30
CA THR A 84 0.24 -15.47 9.88
C THR A 84 1.13 -14.45 9.16
N LEU A 85 0.93 -13.16 9.40
CA LEU A 85 1.72 -12.10 8.76
C LEU A 85 3.12 -12.04 9.38
N SER A 86 3.23 -12.18 10.70
CA SER A 86 4.52 -12.30 11.40
C SER A 86 5.37 -13.46 10.84
N THR A 87 4.79 -14.66 10.73
CA THR A 87 5.48 -15.85 10.19
C THR A 87 5.95 -15.63 8.74
N ARG A 88 5.12 -14.96 7.91
CA ARG A 88 5.49 -14.61 6.53
C ARG A 88 6.67 -13.64 6.47
N ILE A 89 6.70 -12.64 7.34
CA ILE A 89 7.79 -11.66 7.43
C ILE A 89 9.09 -12.36 7.85
N ILE A 90 9.07 -13.18 8.91
CA ILE A 90 10.25 -13.94 9.36
C ILE A 90 10.76 -14.84 8.24
N ALA A 91 9.87 -15.58 7.57
CA ALA A 91 10.25 -16.46 6.47
C ALA A 91 10.78 -15.70 5.24
N ALA A 92 10.35 -14.47 5.00
CA ALA A 92 10.90 -13.62 3.94
C ALA A 92 12.33 -13.16 4.29
N ILE A 93 12.53 -12.69 5.52
CA ILE A 93 13.85 -12.27 6.03
C ILE A 93 14.85 -13.44 5.99
N GLU A 94 14.46 -14.62 6.45
CA GLU A 94 15.34 -15.80 6.45
C GLU A 94 15.73 -16.22 5.03
N ARG A 95 14.79 -16.15 4.07
CA ARG A 95 15.11 -16.41 2.64
C ARG A 95 16.13 -15.44 2.07
N ARG A 96 16.19 -14.20 2.55
CA ARG A 96 17.16 -13.19 2.08
C ARG A 96 18.53 -13.28 2.72
N LYS A 97 18.67 -13.98 3.84
CA LYS A 97 19.94 -14.08 4.57
C LYS A 97 21.08 -14.61 3.69
N SER A 98 20.86 -15.73 3.00
CA SER A 98 21.89 -16.35 2.15
C SER A 98 22.32 -15.49 0.93
N PRO A 99 21.40 -14.87 0.18
CA PRO A 99 21.76 -13.88 -0.83
C PRO A 99 22.57 -12.70 -0.28
N ILE A 100 22.15 -12.13 0.87
CA ILE A 100 22.86 -11.01 1.52
C ILE A 100 24.27 -11.43 1.93
N GLU A 101 24.45 -12.59 2.56
CA GLU A 101 25.76 -13.11 2.94
C GLU A 101 26.68 -13.32 1.72
N THR A 102 26.11 -13.73 0.58
CA THR A 102 26.85 -13.88 -0.67
C THR A 102 27.31 -12.52 -1.22
N ALA A 103 26.43 -11.52 -1.21
CA ALA A 103 26.77 -10.15 -1.63
C ALA A 103 27.82 -9.51 -0.69
N ILE A 104 27.71 -9.75 0.63
CA ILE A 104 28.69 -9.29 1.62
C ILE A 104 30.05 -9.92 1.37
N ARG A 105 30.10 -11.22 1.08
CA ARG A 105 31.36 -11.90 0.75
C ARG A 105 32.01 -11.29 -0.49
N LYS A 106 31.26 -11.11 -1.58
CA LYS A 106 31.75 -10.46 -2.81
C LYS A 106 32.29 -9.05 -2.53
N TYR A 107 31.57 -8.24 -1.75
CA TYR A 107 32.02 -6.92 -1.35
C TYR A 107 33.35 -6.95 -0.57
N ASN A 108 33.45 -7.84 0.43
CA ASN A 108 34.67 -7.97 1.24
C ASN A 108 35.86 -8.49 0.41
N GLU A 109 35.64 -9.40 -0.54
CA GLU A 109 36.65 -9.87 -1.49
C GLU A 109 37.20 -8.71 -2.33
N TYR A 110 36.32 -7.96 -3.01
CA TYR A 110 36.75 -6.81 -3.81
C TYR A 110 37.39 -5.70 -2.98
N ARG A 111 36.93 -5.50 -1.74
CA ARG A 111 37.55 -4.59 -0.79
C ARG A 111 38.98 -5.01 -0.48
N HIS A 112 39.22 -6.28 -0.16
CA HIS A 112 40.56 -6.79 0.13
C HIS A 112 41.49 -6.67 -1.07
N GLU A 113 41.02 -7.03 -2.27
CA GLU A 113 41.78 -6.89 -3.51
C GLU A 113 42.10 -5.43 -3.83
N TYR A 114 41.14 -4.52 -3.60
CA TYR A 114 41.34 -3.08 -3.80
C TYR A 114 42.36 -2.50 -2.81
N LEU A 115 42.25 -2.82 -1.52
CA LEU A 115 43.19 -2.36 -0.51
C LEU A 115 44.61 -2.92 -0.72
N ALA A 116 44.74 -4.13 -1.29
CA ALA A 116 46.04 -4.71 -1.62
C ALA A 116 46.77 -3.99 -2.78
N LEU A 117 46.04 -3.22 -3.61
CA LEU A 117 46.61 -2.39 -4.69
C LEU A 117 47.02 -0.98 -4.23
N LEU A 118 46.74 -0.60 -2.99
CA LEU A 118 47.15 0.69 -2.45
C LEU A 118 48.62 0.62 -2.03
N SER A 119 49.37 1.66 -2.39
CA SER A 119 50.77 1.77 -1.96
C SER A 119 50.84 2.08 -0.45
N PRO A 120 51.89 1.67 0.28
CA PRO A 120 52.02 1.95 1.72
C PRO A 120 51.99 3.45 2.08
N ASP A 121 52.30 4.32 1.13
CA ASP A 121 52.34 5.79 1.27
C ASP A 121 51.02 6.48 0.86
N GLU A 122 50.02 5.73 0.37
CA GLU A 122 48.70 6.28 0.02
C GLU A 122 47.77 6.29 1.26
N ASP A 123 47.05 7.39 1.48
CA ASP A 123 46.01 7.47 2.52
C ASP A 123 44.96 6.38 2.28
N GLN A 124 44.81 5.44 3.23
CA GLN A 124 43.82 4.37 3.10
C GLN A 124 42.41 4.94 3.17
N PRO A 125 41.56 4.72 2.15
CA PRO A 125 40.17 5.10 2.20
C PRO A 125 39.47 4.33 3.31
N ASN A 126 38.63 5.01 4.10
CA ASN A 126 37.88 4.44 5.21
C ASN A 126 36.74 3.54 4.68
N ILE A 127 37.09 2.34 4.22
CA ILE A 127 36.17 1.35 3.69
C ILE A 127 36.07 0.23 4.74
N PRO A 128 35.02 0.21 5.59
CA PRO A 128 34.89 -0.80 6.63
C PRO A 128 34.58 -2.18 6.03
N GLU A 129 35.02 -3.24 6.71
CA GLU A 129 34.61 -4.61 6.39
C GLU A 129 33.14 -4.79 6.79
N MET A 130 32.35 -5.46 5.94
CA MET A 130 30.93 -5.65 6.17
C MET A 130 30.66 -7.03 6.78
N THR A 131 29.84 -7.08 7.82
CA THR A 131 29.30 -8.35 8.35
C THR A 131 27.79 -8.33 8.26
N TYR A 132 27.15 -9.51 8.23
CA TYR A 132 25.69 -9.60 8.18
C TYR A 132 25.03 -8.81 9.32
N ARG A 133 25.57 -8.93 10.54
CA ARG A 133 25.06 -8.22 11.71
C ARG A 133 25.18 -6.70 11.56
N THR A 134 26.30 -6.21 11.02
CA THR A 134 26.47 -4.77 10.76
C THR A 134 25.50 -4.30 9.69
N PHE A 135 25.36 -5.07 8.60
CA PHE A 135 24.48 -4.77 7.47
C PHE A 135 23.01 -4.66 7.88
N VAL A 136 22.52 -5.61 8.67
CA VAL A 136 21.12 -5.67 9.11
C VAL A 136 20.73 -4.49 10.00
N ASN A 137 21.68 -3.95 10.75
CA ASN A 137 21.48 -2.81 11.64
C ASN A 137 21.79 -1.47 10.97
N LEU A 138 22.24 -1.49 9.71
CA LEU A 138 22.62 -0.30 8.99
C LEU A 138 21.36 0.45 8.52
N SER A 139 21.27 1.74 8.86
CA SER A 139 20.21 2.60 8.32
C SER A 139 20.41 2.79 6.82
N LEU A 140 19.32 3.00 6.07
CA LEU A 140 19.42 3.45 4.67
C LEU A 140 20.10 4.82 4.54
N ASP A 141 20.06 5.63 5.61
CA ASP A 141 20.71 6.94 5.70
C ASP A 141 22.12 6.88 6.31
N ASP A 142 22.70 5.69 6.48
CA ASP A 142 24.04 5.55 7.04
C ASP A 142 25.12 6.16 6.14
N ALA A 143 26.16 6.75 6.75
CA ALA A 143 27.30 7.31 6.04
C ALA A 143 28.01 6.27 5.16
N PHE A 144 27.95 4.99 5.53
CA PHE A 144 28.42 3.88 4.71
C PHE A 144 27.83 3.93 3.30
N TRP A 145 26.53 4.19 3.11
CA TRP A 145 25.94 4.27 1.77
C TRP A 145 26.37 5.50 0.99
N GLN A 146 26.91 6.50 1.69
CA GLN A 146 27.16 7.85 1.19
C GLN A 146 28.62 8.03 0.73
N ASP A 147 29.35 6.95 0.44
CA ASP A 147 30.78 7.01 0.07
C ASP A 147 31.05 8.02 -1.04
N VAL A 148 31.56 9.17 -0.60
CA VAL A 148 32.14 10.26 -1.39
C VAL A 148 33.31 9.78 -2.27
N TYR A 149 33.86 8.60 -1.97
CA TYR A 149 35.02 8.04 -2.66
C TYR A 149 34.65 7.25 -3.94
N LEU A 150 33.43 6.75 -4.07
CA LEU A 150 32.97 5.99 -5.25
C LEU A 150 32.14 6.86 -6.22
N TYR A 151 31.48 7.91 -5.72
CA TYR A 151 30.81 8.92 -6.52
C TYR A 151 31.52 10.26 -6.40
N HIS A 152 31.91 10.86 -7.53
CA HIS A 152 32.15 12.30 -7.59
C HIS A 152 30.94 13.01 -8.16
N SER A 153 29.97 13.22 -7.30
CA SER A 153 29.33 14.52 -7.27
C SER A 153 29.82 15.20 -5.99
N GLN A 154 30.72 16.19 -6.12
CA GLN A 154 31.07 17.10 -5.02
C GLN A 154 29.95 18.14 -4.78
N ALA A 155 28.81 17.98 -5.46
CA ALA A 155 27.70 18.88 -5.32
C ALA A 155 27.17 18.85 -3.87
N PRO A 156 26.67 19.99 -3.36
CA PRO A 156 26.22 20.08 -1.97
C PRO A 156 25.18 19.02 -1.59
N TRP A 157 24.31 18.60 -2.52
CA TRP A 157 23.29 17.56 -2.28
C TRP A 157 23.87 16.14 -2.08
N ALA A 158 25.11 15.87 -2.48
CA ALA A 158 25.71 14.55 -2.33
C ALA A 158 26.53 14.43 -1.04
N VAL A 159 27.23 15.51 -0.66
CA VAL A 159 28.18 15.51 0.46
C VAL A 159 27.59 16.10 1.75
N ASN A 160 26.72 17.13 1.64
CA ASN A 160 26.20 17.82 2.81
C ASN A 160 24.88 17.17 3.29
N SER A 161 24.91 16.60 4.50
CA SER A 161 23.75 15.97 5.14
C SER A 161 22.57 16.94 5.27
N ASP A 162 22.79 18.20 5.67
CA ASP A 162 21.73 19.18 5.86
C ASP A 162 21.04 19.51 4.53
N VAL A 163 21.80 19.59 3.44
CA VAL A 163 21.23 19.83 2.10
C VAL A 163 20.32 18.67 1.69
N ARG A 164 20.71 17.42 1.96
CA ARG A 164 19.86 16.26 1.69
C ARG A 164 18.63 16.22 2.58
N SER A 165 18.79 16.50 3.88
CA SER A 165 17.66 16.59 4.81
C SER A 165 16.67 17.66 4.35
N GLY A 166 17.14 18.80 3.86
CA GLY A 166 16.30 19.84 3.27
C GLY A 166 15.58 19.37 2.00
N ILE A 167 16.27 18.67 1.09
CA ILE A 167 15.66 18.09 -0.12
C ILE A 167 14.60 17.05 0.27
N HIS A 168 14.91 16.18 1.23
CA HIS A 168 13.99 15.15 1.71
C HIS A 168 12.74 15.75 2.35
N ALA A 169 12.90 16.77 3.20
CA ALA A 169 11.78 17.51 3.78
C ALA A 169 10.88 18.12 2.69
N MET A 170 11.47 18.74 1.66
CA MET A 170 10.70 19.28 0.53
C MET A 170 9.93 18.17 -0.23
N LEU A 171 10.55 17.01 -0.45
CA LEU A 171 9.90 15.88 -1.12
C LEU A 171 8.77 15.30 -0.27
N ILE A 172 8.95 15.19 1.06
CA ILE A 172 7.88 14.78 1.98
C ILE A 172 6.74 15.78 1.91
N THR A 173 7.01 17.09 1.97
CA THR A 173 5.95 18.11 1.87
C THR A 173 5.14 17.95 0.58
N LYS A 174 5.81 17.77 -0.56
CA LYS A 174 5.12 17.52 -1.84
C LYS A 174 4.30 16.23 -1.82
N ARG A 175 4.83 15.15 -1.24
CA ARG A 175 4.10 13.90 -1.10
C ARG A 175 2.86 14.08 -0.21
N VAL A 176 2.97 14.82 0.88
CA VAL A 176 1.83 15.11 1.77
C VAL A 176 0.76 15.92 1.02
N GLU A 177 1.15 16.90 0.20
CA GLU A 177 0.21 17.63 -0.66
C GLU A 177 -0.52 16.70 -1.64
N GLU A 178 0.20 15.77 -2.27
CA GLU A 178 -0.38 14.74 -3.15
C GLU A 178 -1.33 13.80 -2.38
N GLU A 179 -0.93 13.34 -1.20
CA GLU A 179 -1.75 12.46 -0.34
C GLU A 179 -3.04 13.14 0.12
N ILE A 180 -2.98 14.42 0.49
CA ILE A 180 -4.18 15.20 0.81
C ILE A 180 -5.13 15.24 -0.40
N GLY A 181 -4.60 15.46 -1.61
CA GLY A 181 -5.39 15.44 -2.85
C GLY A 181 -6.03 14.07 -3.13
N MET A 182 -5.30 12.97 -2.88
CA MET A 182 -5.85 11.62 -3.01
C MET A 182 -6.96 11.37 -1.99
N ILE A 183 -6.75 11.73 -0.72
CA ILE A 183 -7.76 11.59 0.34
C ILE A 183 -9.02 12.39 0.00
N GLN A 184 -8.88 13.63 -0.48
CA GLN A 184 -9.99 14.46 -0.95
C GLN A 184 -10.80 13.74 -2.04
N HIS A 185 -10.12 13.19 -3.06
CA HIS A 185 -10.78 12.50 -4.16
C HIS A 185 -11.54 11.24 -3.71
N GLU A 186 -10.91 10.39 -2.90
CA GLU A 186 -11.53 9.17 -2.38
C GLU A 186 -12.72 9.50 -1.46
N PHE A 187 -12.60 10.55 -0.66
CA PHE A 187 -13.68 11.02 0.19
C PHE A 187 -14.88 11.53 -0.62
N GLU A 188 -14.67 12.41 -1.60
CA GLU A 188 -15.72 12.88 -2.52
C GLU A 188 -16.38 11.72 -3.27
N SER A 189 -15.59 10.72 -3.66
CA SER A 189 -16.09 9.52 -4.34
C SER A 189 -16.98 8.69 -3.43
N ALA A 190 -16.60 8.51 -2.16
CA ALA A 190 -17.42 7.82 -1.17
C ALA A 190 -18.75 8.56 -0.90
N LEU A 191 -18.71 9.89 -0.75
CA LEU A 191 -19.92 10.70 -0.56
C LEU A 191 -20.83 10.65 -1.80
N SER A 192 -20.25 10.72 -2.99
CA SER A 192 -20.98 10.63 -4.26
C SER A 192 -21.62 9.25 -4.44
N TRP A 193 -20.89 8.18 -4.11
CA TRP A 193 -21.45 6.82 -4.10
C TRP A 193 -22.65 6.73 -3.16
N ALA A 194 -22.52 7.25 -1.94
CA ALA A 194 -23.59 7.22 -0.94
C ALA A 194 -24.89 7.88 -1.44
N VAL A 195 -24.76 9.06 -2.06
CA VAL A 195 -25.90 9.80 -2.66
C VAL A 195 -26.48 9.04 -3.85
N ASN A 196 -25.64 8.64 -4.80
CA ASN A 196 -26.08 7.94 -6.01
C ASN A 196 -26.76 6.62 -5.69
N HIS A 197 -26.25 5.89 -4.70
CA HIS A 197 -26.84 4.63 -4.25
C HIS A 197 -28.23 4.84 -3.64
N HIS A 198 -28.38 5.88 -2.82
CA HIS A 198 -29.67 6.26 -2.24
C HIS A 198 -30.70 6.62 -3.32
N VAL A 199 -30.33 7.44 -4.29
CA VAL A 199 -31.18 7.83 -5.43
C VAL A 199 -31.57 6.60 -6.26
N ALA A 200 -30.63 5.69 -6.52
CA ALA A 200 -30.89 4.49 -7.30
C ALA A 200 -31.88 3.53 -6.59
N ILE A 201 -31.76 3.35 -5.28
CA ILE A 201 -32.71 2.53 -4.51
C ILE A 201 -34.10 3.16 -4.54
N LYS A 202 -34.21 4.47 -4.27
CA LYS A 202 -35.49 5.19 -4.31
C LYS A 202 -36.17 5.11 -5.68
N ALA A 203 -35.42 5.29 -6.76
CA ALA A 203 -35.96 5.18 -8.11
C ALA A 203 -36.57 3.79 -8.38
N LYS A 204 -35.88 2.72 -7.98
CA LYS A 204 -36.40 1.33 -8.12
C LYS A 204 -37.65 1.09 -7.29
N ILE A 205 -37.68 1.60 -6.05
CA ILE A 205 -38.88 1.55 -5.19
C ILE A 205 -40.06 2.22 -5.88
N SER A 206 -39.90 3.45 -6.38
CA SER A 206 -40.99 4.17 -7.05
C SER A 206 -41.49 3.48 -8.32
N ILE A 207 -40.61 2.83 -9.10
CA ILE A 207 -41.02 2.04 -10.27
C ILE A 207 -41.90 0.87 -9.87
N LEU A 208 -41.52 0.13 -8.81
CA LEU A 208 -42.27 -1.02 -8.33
C LEU A 208 -43.61 -0.61 -7.67
N GLU A 209 -43.64 0.50 -6.92
CA GLU A 209 -44.88 1.03 -6.34
C GLU A 209 -45.88 1.45 -7.41
N ASN A 210 -45.42 2.09 -8.50
CA ASN A 210 -46.29 2.43 -9.62
C ASN A 210 -46.82 1.17 -10.32
N PHE A 211 -45.96 0.17 -10.56
CA PHE A 211 -46.38 -1.10 -11.15
C PHE A 211 -47.44 -1.83 -10.32
N LEU A 212 -47.26 -1.90 -8.99
CA LEU A 212 -48.26 -2.50 -8.10
C LEU A 212 -49.56 -1.71 -8.08
N SER A 213 -49.48 -0.37 -8.08
CA SER A 213 -50.68 0.48 -8.14
C SER A 213 -51.47 0.27 -9.45
N GLU A 214 -50.77 0.07 -10.57
CA GLU A 214 -51.39 -0.27 -11.86
C GLU A 214 -52.02 -1.67 -11.84
N ALA A 215 -51.36 -2.63 -11.19
CA ALA A 215 -51.84 -4.00 -11.02
C ALA A 215 -53.04 -4.13 -10.07
N GLU A 216 -53.17 -3.25 -9.08
CA GLU A 216 -54.34 -3.19 -8.19
C GLU A 216 -55.59 -2.60 -8.88
N LEU A 217 -55.39 -1.79 -9.92
CA LEU A 217 -56.48 -1.11 -10.66
C LEU A 217 -56.99 -1.93 -11.86
N SER A 218 -56.34 -3.03 -12.23
CA SER A 218 -56.83 -3.92 -13.28
C SER A 218 -58.00 -4.75 -12.76
N GLU A 219 -59.18 -4.58 -13.37
CA GLU A 219 -60.42 -5.26 -12.98
C GLU A 219 -60.48 -6.73 -13.47
N ASP A 220 -59.58 -7.12 -14.37
CA ASP A 220 -59.48 -8.48 -14.90
C ASP A 220 -58.45 -9.28 -14.08
N ASP A 221 -58.74 -10.55 -13.74
CA ASP A 221 -57.82 -11.53 -13.10
C ASP A 221 -56.59 -11.87 -14.00
N GLU A 222 -56.35 -11.10 -15.06
CA GLU A 222 -55.20 -11.25 -15.96
C GLU A 222 -53.96 -10.58 -15.36
N GLU A 223 -52.84 -11.30 -15.37
CA GLU A 223 -51.59 -10.83 -14.81
C GLU A 223 -51.08 -9.61 -15.60
N VAL A 224 -50.98 -8.45 -14.94
CA VAL A 224 -50.49 -7.22 -15.59
C VAL A 224 -49.07 -7.43 -16.11
N GLU A 225 -48.90 -7.30 -17.42
CA GLU A 225 -47.58 -7.40 -18.03
C GLU A 225 -46.70 -6.25 -17.54
N ALA A 226 -45.54 -6.60 -16.99
CA ALA A 226 -44.58 -5.61 -16.56
C ALA A 226 -44.02 -4.87 -17.78
N ASN A 227 -44.07 -3.53 -17.76
CA ASN A 227 -43.40 -2.72 -18.77
C ASN A 227 -41.87 -3.01 -18.77
N ASP A 228 -41.17 -2.64 -19.85
CA ASP A 228 -39.75 -2.95 -20.03
C ASP A 228 -38.86 -2.56 -18.82
N THR A 229 -39.24 -1.50 -18.10
CA THR A 229 -38.48 -1.00 -16.94
C THR A 229 -38.72 -1.85 -15.68
N ALA A 230 -39.98 -2.13 -15.34
CA ALA A 230 -40.35 -2.98 -14.23
C ALA A 230 -39.94 -4.45 -14.50
N GLY A 231 -40.16 -4.94 -15.72
CA GLY A 231 -39.73 -6.26 -16.17
C GLY A 231 -38.22 -6.45 -16.06
N GLY A 232 -37.42 -5.43 -16.39
CA GLY A 232 -35.97 -5.45 -16.18
C GLY A 232 -35.55 -5.58 -14.71
N ILE A 233 -36.28 -4.95 -13.78
CA ILE A 233 -36.02 -5.09 -12.33
C ILE A 233 -36.42 -6.49 -11.85
N LEU A 234 -37.61 -6.97 -12.23
CA LEU A 234 -38.18 -8.24 -11.79
C LEU A 234 -37.44 -9.46 -12.33
N THR A 235 -36.84 -9.36 -13.52
CA THR A 235 -36.02 -10.42 -14.13
C THR A 235 -34.57 -10.39 -13.67
N SER A 236 -34.13 -9.32 -13.00
CA SER A 236 -32.76 -9.20 -12.49
C SER A 236 -32.47 -10.16 -11.33
N ILE A 237 -33.49 -10.72 -10.68
CA ILE A 237 -33.36 -11.63 -9.54
C ILE A 237 -34.26 -12.84 -9.76
N SER A 238 -33.70 -14.05 -9.64
CA SER A 238 -34.49 -15.28 -9.69
C SER A 238 -35.24 -15.49 -8.37
N LEU A 239 -36.53 -15.16 -8.37
CA LEU A 239 -37.44 -15.37 -7.23
C LEU A 239 -38.32 -16.63 -7.42
N GLY A 240 -37.94 -17.52 -8.35
CA GLY A 240 -38.72 -18.72 -8.70
C GLY A 240 -39.97 -18.43 -9.53
N ASP A 241 -40.87 -19.42 -9.61
CA ASP A 241 -42.13 -19.37 -10.36
C ASP A 241 -43.23 -18.63 -9.57
N CYS A 242 -42.93 -17.41 -9.13
CA CYS A 242 -43.95 -16.48 -8.64
C CYS A 242 -44.33 -15.47 -9.73
N GLY A 243 -45.59 -15.04 -9.68
CA GLY A 243 -46.11 -14.01 -10.58
C GLY A 243 -45.43 -12.65 -10.39
N ASN A 244 -45.52 -11.79 -11.40
CA ASN A 244 -44.82 -10.50 -11.45
C ASN A 244 -45.23 -9.57 -10.30
N SER A 245 -46.49 -9.60 -9.87
CA SER A 245 -46.98 -8.84 -8.70
C SER A 245 -46.31 -9.30 -7.40
N VAL A 246 -46.27 -10.61 -7.14
CA VAL A 246 -45.60 -11.19 -5.95
C VAL A 246 -44.09 -10.90 -5.97
N LYS A 247 -43.45 -10.97 -7.14
CA LYS A 247 -42.04 -10.59 -7.30
C LYS A 247 -41.80 -9.12 -6.97
N ALA A 248 -42.71 -8.25 -7.40
CA ALA A 248 -42.63 -6.81 -7.14
C ALA A 248 -42.79 -6.51 -5.65
N GLU A 249 -43.75 -7.13 -4.95
CA GLU A 249 -43.94 -6.97 -3.50
C GLU A 249 -42.70 -7.41 -2.71
N LEU A 250 -42.16 -8.59 -3.01
CA LEU A 250 -40.95 -9.10 -2.34
C LEU A 250 -39.74 -8.19 -2.59
N SER A 251 -39.54 -7.77 -3.85
CA SER A 251 -38.46 -6.86 -4.22
C SER A 251 -38.61 -5.50 -3.54
N LEU A 252 -39.83 -4.99 -3.45
CA LEU A 252 -40.14 -3.74 -2.78
C LEU A 252 -39.81 -3.80 -1.28
N TYR A 253 -40.21 -4.87 -0.60
CA TYR A 253 -39.88 -5.10 0.81
C TYR A 253 -38.36 -5.11 1.04
N ILE A 254 -37.62 -5.86 0.23
CA ILE A 254 -36.15 -5.95 0.31
C ILE A 254 -35.52 -4.57 0.07
N LEU A 255 -35.93 -3.86 -0.98
CA LEU A 255 -35.38 -2.54 -1.31
C LEU A 255 -35.66 -1.50 -0.22
N LYS A 256 -36.86 -1.51 0.39
CA LYS A 256 -37.19 -0.64 1.54
C LYS A 256 -36.33 -0.94 2.77
N ASN A 257 -36.09 -2.22 3.07
CA ASN A 257 -35.19 -2.64 4.14
C ASN A 257 -33.72 -2.25 3.85
N HIS A 258 -33.27 -2.38 2.60
CA HIS A 258 -31.95 -1.91 2.21
C HIS A 258 -31.82 -0.37 2.28
N LEU A 259 -32.86 0.36 1.89
CA LEU A 259 -32.89 1.82 1.98
C LEU A 259 -32.74 2.28 3.44
N THR A 260 -33.50 1.69 4.36
CA THR A 260 -33.43 2.02 5.79
C THR A 260 -32.06 1.71 6.40
N LYS A 261 -31.47 0.56 6.06
CA LYS A 261 -30.09 0.23 6.47
C LYS A 261 -29.06 1.21 5.90
N HIS A 262 -29.22 1.60 4.63
CA HIS A 262 -28.34 2.58 3.99
C HIS A 262 -28.46 3.95 4.66
N GLU A 263 -29.69 4.45 4.87
CA GLU A 263 -29.94 5.72 5.55
C GLU A 263 -29.36 5.73 6.98
N ALA A 264 -29.49 4.63 7.72
CA ALA A 264 -28.86 4.47 9.03
C ALA A 264 -27.33 4.55 8.96
N LEU A 265 -26.70 3.88 7.98
CA LEU A 265 -25.25 3.96 7.75
C LEU A 265 -24.80 5.39 7.38
N LEU A 266 -25.59 6.10 6.57
CA LEU A 266 -25.29 7.50 6.22
C LEU A 266 -25.35 8.41 7.46
N ASN A 267 -26.31 8.16 8.36
CA ASN A 267 -26.43 8.89 9.61
C ASN A 267 -25.25 8.61 10.56
N THR A 268 -24.76 7.37 10.66
CA THR A 268 -23.59 7.07 11.52
C THR A 268 -22.32 7.75 11.01
N TRP A 269 -22.15 7.87 9.70
CA TRP A 269 -21.00 8.57 9.09
C TRP A 269 -21.11 10.09 9.18
N SER A 270 -22.26 10.63 9.61
CA SER A 270 -22.57 12.04 9.38
C SER A 270 -21.62 13.02 10.07
N ALA A 271 -21.25 12.72 11.33
CA ALA A 271 -20.34 13.54 12.12
C ALA A 271 -18.90 13.46 11.59
N ASP A 272 -18.44 12.25 11.25
CA ASP A 272 -17.08 12.03 10.76
C ASP A 272 -16.87 12.69 9.39
N ALA A 273 -17.85 12.58 8.49
CA ALA A 273 -17.82 13.23 7.19
C ALA A 273 -17.82 14.76 7.30
N LEU A 274 -18.58 15.34 8.25
CA LEU A 274 -18.53 16.79 8.51
C LEU A 274 -17.15 17.21 9.02
N SER A 275 -16.60 16.49 10.01
CA SER A 275 -15.27 16.78 10.57
C SER A 275 -14.18 16.70 9.51
N LEU A 276 -14.19 15.64 8.69
CA LEU A 276 -13.20 15.44 7.64
C LEU A 276 -13.34 16.47 6.51
N TRP A 277 -14.56 16.88 6.17
CA TRP A 277 -14.80 17.98 5.23
C TRP A 277 -14.21 19.31 5.72
N GLU A 278 -14.42 19.66 6.99
CA GLU A 278 -13.85 20.87 7.59
C GLU A 278 -12.32 20.86 7.54
N GLN A 279 -11.70 19.71 7.82
CA GLN A 279 -10.25 19.55 7.77
C GLN A 279 -9.69 19.67 6.34
N LEU A 280 -10.39 19.14 5.34
CA LEU A 280 -9.91 19.12 3.95
C LEU A 280 -10.20 20.40 3.16
N TYR A 281 -11.31 21.10 3.43
CA TYR A 281 -11.78 22.21 2.59
C TYR A 281 -11.98 23.53 3.33
N GLY A 282 -12.03 23.52 4.67
CA GLY A 282 -12.11 24.72 5.53
C GLY A 282 -13.39 25.57 5.42
N ASN A 283 -14.32 25.28 4.49
CA ASN A 283 -15.53 26.07 4.24
C ASN A 283 -16.82 25.22 4.15
N GLY A 284 -17.95 25.92 4.33
CA GLY A 284 -19.28 25.37 4.59
C GLY A 284 -19.74 24.24 3.65
N PRO A 285 -20.11 23.06 4.18
CA PRO A 285 -20.43 21.85 3.42
C PRO A 285 -21.78 21.87 2.67
N GLN A 286 -22.57 22.93 2.85
CA GLN A 286 -24.00 23.01 2.51
C GLN A 286 -24.32 22.86 1.02
N THR A 287 -23.33 23.06 0.13
CA THR A 287 -23.54 22.93 -1.32
C THR A 287 -23.48 21.49 -1.81
N HIS A 288 -22.79 20.59 -1.08
CA HIS A 288 -22.58 19.23 -1.54
C HIS A 288 -23.83 18.35 -1.29
N GLU A 289 -24.17 17.51 -2.27
CA GLU A 289 -25.43 16.77 -2.32
C GLU A 289 -25.63 15.84 -1.13
N TRP A 290 -24.53 15.29 -0.60
CA TRP A 290 -24.55 14.45 0.60
C TRP A 290 -25.09 15.19 1.84
N PHE A 291 -24.65 16.43 2.10
CA PHE A 291 -25.11 17.18 3.29
C PHE A 291 -26.57 17.59 3.15
N ARG A 292 -27.03 17.84 1.92
CA ARG A 292 -28.46 18.05 1.62
C ARG A 292 -29.26 16.80 1.92
N LEU A 293 -28.78 15.63 1.48
CA LEU A 293 -29.41 14.34 1.75
C LEU A 293 -29.53 14.09 3.26
N ILE A 294 -28.44 14.19 4.02
CA ILE A 294 -28.46 14.01 5.48
C ILE A 294 -29.45 14.97 6.17
N SER A 295 -29.48 16.23 5.75
CA SER A 295 -30.43 17.22 6.31
C SER A 295 -31.89 16.83 6.05
N THR A 296 -32.20 16.26 4.88
CA THR A 296 -33.55 15.75 4.59
C THR A 296 -33.92 14.53 5.41
N LEU A 297 -32.96 13.63 5.67
CA LEU A 297 -33.20 12.44 6.51
C LEU A 297 -33.49 12.85 7.96
N ALA A 298 -32.68 13.73 8.54
CA ALA A 298 -32.88 14.26 9.88
C ALA A 298 -34.24 14.98 10.04
N SER A 299 -34.67 15.72 9.00
CA SER A 299 -35.99 16.37 8.99
C SER A 299 -37.15 15.37 8.94
N THR A 300 -36.97 14.24 8.26
CA THR A 300 -37.99 13.19 8.14
C THR A 300 -38.19 12.44 9.46
N GLU A 301 -37.09 12.14 10.16
CA GLU A 301 -37.12 11.53 11.50
C GLU A 301 -37.78 12.43 12.54
N ALA A 302 -37.52 13.74 12.50
CA ALA A 302 -38.15 14.72 13.39
C ALA A 302 -39.69 14.82 13.19
N VAL A 303 -40.17 14.59 11.97
CA VAL A 303 -41.62 14.57 11.67
C VAL A 303 -42.26 13.26 12.15
N HIS A 304 -41.60 12.12 12.00
CA HIS A 304 -42.11 10.83 12.49
C HIS A 304 -42.16 10.75 14.03
N THR A 305 -41.21 11.37 14.73
CA THR A 305 -41.19 11.43 16.20
C THR A 305 -42.25 12.35 16.80
N MET A 306 -42.72 13.38 16.07
CA MET A 306 -43.82 14.26 16.49
C MET A 306 -45.22 13.72 16.18
N GLY A 307 -45.33 12.69 15.33
CA GLY A 307 -46.61 12.14 14.83
C GLY A 307 -47.03 10.80 15.43
N THR A 308 -46.25 10.23 16.35
CA THR A 308 -46.50 8.89 16.89
C THR A 308 -46.75 8.96 18.39
N GLU A 309 -48.03 8.93 18.80
CA GLU A 309 -48.39 8.51 20.16
C GLU A 309 -47.93 7.05 20.34
N HIS A 310 -47.14 6.83 21.39
CA HIS A 310 -46.58 5.55 21.81
C HIS A 310 -47.57 4.39 21.69
N PRO A 311 -47.10 3.25 21.18
CA PRO A 311 -47.24 2.01 21.93
C PRO A 311 -45.87 1.51 22.36
N GLU A 312 -45.91 0.75 23.44
CA GLU A 312 -44.80 0.33 24.27
C GLU A 312 -43.81 -0.56 23.50
N GLN A 313 -42.52 -0.26 23.66
CA GLN A 313 -41.41 -1.11 23.21
C GLN A 313 -41.35 -2.36 24.09
N GLU A 314 -41.59 -3.54 23.52
CA GLU A 314 -41.07 -4.78 24.10
C GLU A 314 -39.56 -4.85 23.81
N VAL A 315 -38.78 -4.76 24.89
CA VAL A 315 -37.33 -4.98 24.90
C VAL A 315 -37.10 -6.48 24.78
N ILE A 316 -36.75 -6.95 23.58
CA ILE A 316 -36.16 -8.27 23.39
C ILE A 316 -34.64 -8.09 23.45
N ASN A 317 -34.06 -8.65 24.51
CA ASN A 317 -32.65 -8.62 24.82
C ASN A 317 -31.94 -9.78 24.12
N ASP A 318 -31.53 -9.60 22.87
CA ASP A 318 -30.71 -10.58 22.15
C ASP A 318 -29.23 -10.29 22.38
N ASN A 319 -28.78 -10.57 23.60
CA ASN A 319 -27.37 -10.78 23.91
C ASN A 319 -27.06 -12.28 23.75
N GLU A 320 -26.91 -12.73 22.52
CA GLU A 320 -26.12 -13.91 22.20
C GLU A 320 -24.88 -13.46 21.44
N GLY A 321 -23.85 -13.12 22.21
CA GLY A 321 -22.48 -13.07 21.70
C GLY A 321 -22.13 -14.46 21.20
N VAL A 322 -21.92 -14.57 19.89
CA VAL A 322 -21.21 -15.70 19.30
C VAL A 322 -19.74 -15.45 19.60
N ASP A 323 -19.24 -16.07 20.67
CA ASP A 323 -17.81 -16.20 20.94
C ASP A 323 -17.18 -16.96 19.77
N ILE A 324 -16.56 -16.22 18.85
CA ILE A 324 -15.56 -16.79 17.95
C ILE A 324 -14.23 -16.65 18.68
N ASP A 325 -13.92 -17.68 19.46
CA ASP A 325 -12.58 -17.92 19.99
C ASP A 325 -11.61 -18.15 18.82
N GLU A 326 -11.09 -17.07 18.24
CA GLU A 326 -9.79 -17.08 17.57
C GLU A 326 -8.81 -16.28 18.44
N GLU A 327 -8.47 -16.84 19.60
CA GLU A 327 -7.19 -16.55 20.27
C GLU A 327 -6.05 -17.08 19.37
N GLY A 328 -5.81 -16.39 18.26
CA GLY A 328 -4.50 -16.39 17.63
C GLY A 328 -3.58 -15.57 18.51
N GLU A 329 -2.54 -16.19 19.04
CA GLU A 329 -1.50 -15.53 19.85
C GLU A 329 -0.96 -14.29 19.11
N GLU A 330 -1.46 -13.10 19.47
CA GLU A 330 -1.06 -11.86 18.82
C GLU A 330 0.43 -11.61 19.09
N VAL A 331 1.21 -11.40 18.04
CA VAL A 331 2.65 -11.20 18.18
C VAL A 331 2.95 -9.71 18.22
N ASP A 332 3.57 -9.26 19.32
CA ASP A 332 4.04 -7.89 19.44
C ASP A 332 5.12 -7.59 18.38
N PRO A 333 4.92 -6.58 17.50
CA PRO A 333 5.92 -6.19 16.53
C PRO A 333 7.25 -5.77 17.17
N GLY A 334 7.22 -5.21 18.39
CA GLY A 334 8.41 -4.81 19.14
C GLY A 334 9.29 -5.99 19.55
N GLU A 335 8.70 -7.07 20.04
CA GLU A 335 9.38 -8.32 20.37
C GLU A 335 10.02 -8.98 19.13
N LEU A 336 9.30 -9.02 18.00
CA LEU A 336 9.84 -9.51 16.72
C LEU A 336 11.03 -8.70 16.22
N LEU A 337 10.95 -7.37 16.32
CA LEU A 337 12.05 -6.48 15.97
C LEU A 337 13.29 -6.77 16.83
N ASN A 338 13.14 -7.04 18.12
CA ASN A 338 14.26 -7.39 18.99
C ASN A 338 14.88 -8.74 18.62
N HIS A 339 14.10 -9.75 18.24
CA HIS A 339 14.62 -11.03 17.74
C HIS A 339 15.38 -10.90 16.42
N LEU A 340 15.01 -9.94 15.58
CA LEU A 340 15.67 -9.65 14.30
C LEU A 340 16.97 -8.83 14.45
N HIS A 341 17.20 -8.19 15.59
CA HIS A 341 18.41 -7.41 15.87
C HIS A 341 19.47 -8.18 16.68
N VAL A 342 19.15 -9.36 17.24
CA VAL A 342 19.98 -10.06 18.26
C VAL A 342 20.71 -11.32 17.78
N ASN A 343 20.58 -11.77 16.53
CA ASN A 343 21.35 -12.93 16.03
C ASN A 343 22.42 -12.58 14.99
#